data_AF-A0A7C4TH35-F1
#
_entry.id   AF-A0A7C4TH35-F1
#
_cell.length_a   1.000
_cell.length_b   1.000
_cell.length_c   1.000
_cell.angle_alpha   90.00
_cell.angle_beta   90.00
_cell.angle_gamma   90.00
#
_symmetry.space_group_name_H-M   'P 1'
#
loop_
_entity.id
_entity.type
_entity.pdbx_description
1 polymer ?
#
loop_
_entity_poly.entity_id
_entity_poly.type
_entity_poly.pdbx_seq_one_letter_code
_entity_poly.pdbx_strand_id
1 'polypeptide(L)'
;MGSFEVIEHEKDPKGEQGKFRIIAINFVDPEFVKIDAETDVDKGTLLDVQDGKAFLNKKLIGRVVEKKDGKSIRVSTSFDIKYTGGYSLDGKTVYLDEHFPQIMKIDGKEVDARESIGLHHELPEKWLSDEAYEYPYAHEMATGIEKKYVESLGVKWKDYCDEVDRNLRNVYSRKLEKSPSSLDLAPYLYCRDQEALKEIRRSTTK
;
A
#
# COMPACT_ATOMS: atom_id res chain seq x y z
N MET A 1 -1.32 -7.17 -20.69
CA MET A 1 -0.37 -6.04 -20.68
C MET A 1 -0.79 -5.15 -19.53
N GLY A 2 0.02 -5.05 -18.49
CA GLY A 2 -0.27 -4.18 -17.34
C GLY A 2 0.49 -2.87 -17.52
N SER A 3 -0.15 -1.75 -17.22
CA SER A 3 0.49 -0.43 -17.17
C SER A 3 0.94 -0.16 -15.75
N PHE A 4 2.23 0.09 -15.56
CA PHE A 4 2.84 0.33 -14.25
C PHE A 4 3.45 1.71 -14.23
N GLU A 5 3.18 2.50 -13.20
CA GLU A 5 3.84 3.78 -13.00
C GLU A 5 5.09 3.62 -12.13
N VAL A 6 6.21 4.16 -12.61
CA VAL A 6 7.47 4.19 -11.86
C VAL A 6 7.31 5.04 -10.62
N ILE A 7 7.58 4.45 -9.47
CA ILE A 7 7.54 5.15 -8.18
C ILE A 7 8.94 5.37 -7.62
N GLU A 8 9.89 4.48 -7.93
CA GLU A 8 11.28 4.60 -7.53
C GLU A 8 12.23 4.11 -8.61
N HIS A 9 13.41 4.73 -8.64
CA HIS A 9 14.51 4.34 -9.52
C HIS A 9 15.84 4.65 -8.84
N GLU A 10 16.75 3.68 -8.85
CA GLU A 10 18.10 3.83 -8.30
C GLU A 10 19.13 3.16 -9.21
N LYS A 11 20.38 3.61 -9.15
CA LYS A 11 21.48 2.92 -9.82
C LYS A 11 21.74 1.60 -9.11
N ASP A 12 21.96 0.51 -9.86
CA ASP A 12 22.17 -0.81 -9.28
C ASP A 12 23.31 -0.77 -8.24
N PRO A 13 23.05 -1.11 -6.97
CA PRO A 13 24.06 -1.10 -5.92
C PRO A 13 25.23 -2.05 -6.19
N LYS A 14 25.09 -3.03 -7.11
CA LYS A 14 26.19 -3.91 -7.54
C LYS A 14 27.20 -3.24 -8.48
N GLY A 15 26.96 -2.00 -8.90
CA GLY A 15 27.95 -1.18 -9.61
C GLY A 15 28.18 -1.58 -11.07
N GLU A 16 27.31 -2.39 -11.67
CA GLU A 16 27.35 -2.64 -13.10
C GLU A 16 26.93 -1.34 -13.84
N GLN A 17 27.89 -0.77 -14.57
CA GLN A 17 27.74 0.52 -15.24
C GLN A 17 26.52 0.51 -16.18
N GLY A 18 25.56 1.41 -15.94
CA GLY A 18 24.36 1.58 -16.78
C GLY A 18 23.14 0.75 -16.37
N LYS A 19 23.20 -0.02 -15.29
CA LYS A 19 22.04 -0.75 -14.76
C LYS A 19 21.32 0.04 -13.68
N PHE A 20 19.99 0.04 -13.76
CA PHE A 20 19.08 0.71 -12.85
C PHE A 20 18.12 -0.32 -12.25
N ARG A 21 17.77 -0.14 -10.99
CA ARG A 21 16.67 -0.84 -10.36
C ARG A 21 15.47 0.11 -10.32
N ILE A 22 14.40 -0.32 -10.96
CA ILE A 22 13.14 0.43 -11.05
C ILE A 22 12.09 -0.32 -10.25
N ILE A 23 11.35 0.42 -9.43
CA ILE A 23 10.13 -0.06 -8.79
C ILE A 23 8.95 0.65 -9.45
N ALA A 24 7.97 -0.13 -9.89
CA ALA A 24 6.77 0.39 -10.49
C ALA A 24 5.53 -0.34 -9.95
N ILE A 25 4.41 0.39 -9.87
CA ILE A 25 3.14 -0.14 -9.35
C ILE A 25 2.04 0.03 -10.39
N ASN A 26 1.17 -0.97 -10.52
CA ASN A 26 -0.12 -0.82 -11.19
C ASN A 26 -1.14 -0.36 -10.14
N PHE A 27 -1.74 0.80 -10.36
CA PHE A 27 -2.61 1.48 -9.40
C PHE A 27 -4.09 1.09 -9.55
N VAL A 28 -4.45 0.33 -10.59
CA VAL A 28 -5.82 -0.12 -10.84
C VAL A 28 -6.01 -1.54 -10.30
N ASP A 29 -5.06 -2.41 -10.61
CA ASP A 29 -4.91 -3.71 -9.99
C ASP A 29 -3.59 -3.64 -9.22
N PRO A 30 -3.60 -3.52 -7.87
CA PRO A 30 -2.40 -3.31 -7.09
C PRO A 30 -1.43 -4.46 -7.34
N GLU A 31 -0.42 -4.18 -8.16
CA GLU A 31 0.68 -5.07 -8.50
C GLU A 31 1.97 -4.27 -8.36
N PHE A 32 2.98 -4.87 -7.78
CA PHE A 32 4.30 -4.29 -7.65
C PHE A 32 5.26 -5.07 -8.52
N VAL A 33 6.11 -4.36 -9.25
CA VAL A 33 7.21 -4.95 -10.00
C VAL A 33 8.52 -4.27 -9.66
N LYS A 34 9.55 -5.10 -9.51
CA LYS A 34 10.95 -4.68 -9.50
C LYS A 34 11.56 -5.05 -10.83
N ILE A 35 12.20 -4.10 -11.49
CA ILE A 35 12.75 -4.23 -12.82
C ILE A 35 14.24 -3.92 -12.76
N ASP A 36 15.07 -4.82 -13.27
CA ASP A 36 16.45 -4.50 -13.62
C ASP A 36 16.44 -3.94 -15.06
N ALA A 37 16.82 -2.68 -15.20
CA ALA A 37 16.75 -1.92 -16.44
C ALA A 37 18.13 -1.43 -16.90
N GLU A 38 18.29 -1.31 -18.22
CA GLU A 38 19.49 -0.74 -18.86
C GLU A 38 19.36 0.77 -19.11
N THR A 39 18.18 1.33 -18.85
CA THR A 39 17.87 2.74 -19.09
C THR A 39 17.19 3.29 -17.85
N ASP A 40 17.63 4.46 -17.41
CA ASP A 40 16.98 5.18 -16.32
C ASP A 40 15.60 5.66 -16.74
N VAL A 41 14.68 5.72 -15.79
CA VAL A 41 13.30 6.15 -16.03
C VAL A 41 12.82 7.00 -14.87
N ASP A 42 12.33 8.20 -15.19
CA ASP A 42 11.85 9.14 -14.18
C ASP A 42 10.58 8.63 -13.48
N LYS A 43 10.43 8.99 -12.20
CA LYS A 43 9.19 8.78 -11.44
C LYS A 43 7.98 9.37 -12.18
N GLY A 44 6.85 8.68 -12.10
CA GLY A 44 5.61 9.03 -12.81
C GLY A 44 5.54 8.52 -14.26
N THR A 45 6.62 7.95 -14.78
CA THR A 45 6.59 7.34 -16.12
C THR A 45 5.77 6.06 -16.13
N LEU A 46 4.94 5.89 -17.14
CA LEU A 46 4.20 4.64 -17.37
C LEU A 46 5.03 3.65 -18.20
N LEU A 47 5.09 2.41 -17.71
CA LEU A 47 5.75 1.28 -18.33
C LEU A 47 4.72 0.22 -18.69
N ASP A 48 4.85 -0.34 -19.89
CA ASP A 48 4.14 -1.56 -20.26
C ASP A 48 4.94 -2.76 -19.74
N VAL A 49 4.31 -3.61 -18.95
CA VAL A 49 4.91 -4.87 -18.49
C VAL A 49 4.16 -6.05 -19.08
N GLN A 50 4.90 -6.92 -19.76
CA GLN A 50 4.39 -8.13 -20.39
C GLN A 50 5.46 -9.22 -20.40
N ASP A 51 5.07 -10.45 -20.05
CA ASP A 51 5.92 -11.65 -20.12
C ASP A 51 7.30 -11.47 -19.44
N GLY A 52 7.30 -10.83 -18.27
CA GLY A 52 8.51 -10.56 -17.47
C GLY A 52 9.44 -9.49 -18.04
N LYS A 53 8.98 -8.69 -19.00
CA LYS A 53 9.74 -7.62 -19.64
C LYS A 53 9.04 -6.28 -19.45
N ALA A 54 9.83 -5.23 -19.27
CA ALA A 54 9.36 -3.85 -19.14
C ALA A 54 9.69 -3.05 -20.41
N PHE A 55 8.71 -2.30 -20.90
CA PHE A 55 8.81 -1.50 -22.11
C PHE A 55 8.44 -0.05 -21.83
N LEU A 56 9.23 0.87 -22.40
CA LEU A 56 8.92 2.30 -22.45
C LEU A 56 8.69 2.67 -23.91
N ASN A 57 7.50 3.18 -24.27
CA ASN A 57 7.16 3.52 -25.65
C ASN A 57 7.44 2.36 -26.64
N LYS A 58 7.08 1.13 -26.25
CA LYS A 58 7.33 -0.13 -27.00
C LYS A 58 8.81 -0.55 -27.13
N LYS A 59 9.75 0.19 -26.55
CA LYS A 59 11.16 -0.18 -26.49
C LYS A 59 11.43 -0.98 -25.20
N LEU A 60 12.05 -2.15 -25.33
CA LEU A 60 12.49 -2.94 -24.17
C LEU A 60 13.52 -2.12 -23.37
N ILE A 61 13.27 -1.96 -22.07
CA ILE A 61 14.19 -1.26 -21.16
C ILE A 61 14.77 -2.18 -20.08
N GLY A 62 14.13 -3.31 -19.79
CA GLY A 62 14.54 -4.17 -18.68
C GLY A 62 13.70 -5.43 -18.52
N ARG A 63 14.01 -6.18 -17.46
CA ARG A 63 13.31 -7.41 -17.08
C ARG A 63 12.80 -7.32 -15.65
N VAL A 64 11.60 -7.85 -15.43
CA VAL A 64 11.02 -7.99 -14.10
C VAL A 64 11.79 -9.07 -13.35
N VAL A 65 12.36 -8.70 -12.20
CA VAL A 65 13.08 -9.61 -11.30
C VAL A 65 12.24 -10.03 -10.10
N GLU A 66 11.22 -9.25 -9.77
CA GLU A 66 10.26 -9.56 -8.73
C GLU A 66 8.89 -9.00 -9.12
N LYS A 67 7.84 -9.77 -8.82
CA LYS A 67 6.44 -9.35 -8.97
C LYS A 67 5.68 -9.74 -7.70
N LYS A 68 4.94 -8.79 -7.13
CA LYS A 68 3.95 -9.02 -6.06
C LYS A 68 2.56 -8.66 -6.62
N ASP A 69 1.55 -9.43 -6.23
CA ASP A 69 0.18 -9.30 -6.75
C ASP A 69 -0.81 -9.18 -5.58
N GLY A 70 -1.53 -8.06 -5.52
CA GLY A 70 -2.54 -7.77 -4.52
C GLY A 70 -3.70 -8.76 -4.50
N LYS A 71 -3.99 -9.45 -5.61
CA LYS A 71 -5.04 -10.48 -5.68
C LYS A 71 -4.72 -11.73 -4.86
N SER A 72 -3.44 -11.94 -4.54
CA SER A 72 -3.00 -13.02 -3.66
C SER A 72 -3.10 -12.67 -2.17
N ILE A 73 -3.39 -11.41 -1.85
CA ILE A 73 -3.42 -10.88 -0.49
C ILE A 73 -4.80 -11.07 0.12
N ARG A 74 -4.83 -11.52 1.37
CA ARG A 74 -6.07 -11.60 2.14
C ARG A 74 -6.35 -10.25 2.77
N VAL A 75 -7.51 -9.66 2.50
CA VAL A 75 -8.02 -8.53 3.28
C VAL A 75 -8.97 -9.05 4.36
N SER A 76 -8.65 -8.81 5.63
CA SER A 76 -9.38 -9.30 6.78
C SER A 76 -10.01 -8.14 7.56
N THR A 77 -11.33 -8.21 7.76
CA THR A 77 -12.11 -7.17 8.45
C THR A 77 -12.68 -7.65 9.79
N SER A 78 -11.94 -8.50 10.50
CA SER A 78 -12.44 -9.31 11.62
C SER A 78 -11.68 -9.07 12.93
N PHE A 79 -10.93 -7.98 13.00
CA PHE A 79 -10.07 -7.61 14.12
C PHE A 79 -10.19 -6.12 14.40
N ASP A 80 -9.88 -5.74 15.62
CA ASP A 80 -9.69 -4.36 16.03
C ASP A 80 -8.27 -3.90 15.68
N ILE A 81 -8.17 -2.81 14.93
CA ILE A 81 -6.94 -2.25 14.40
C ILE A 81 -6.90 -0.76 14.73
N LYS A 82 -5.84 -0.34 15.42
CA LYS A 82 -5.59 1.08 15.62
C LYS A 82 -5.28 1.73 14.26
N TYR A 83 -5.63 3.00 14.13
CA TYR A 83 -5.50 3.74 12.87
C TYR A 83 -6.29 3.17 11.69
N THR A 84 -7.34 2.37 11.93
CA THR A 84 -8.23 1.79 10.90
C THR A 84 -7.61 0.66 10.08
N GLY A 85 -6.33 0.71 9.75
CA GLY A 85 -5.67 -0.26 8.88
C GLY A 85 -4.32 -0.74 9.41
N GLY A 86 -3.85 -1.85 8.84
CA GLY A 86 -2.52 -2.38 9.08
C GLY A 86 -2.26 -3.62 8.25
N TYR A 87 -1.07 -4.20 8.36
CA TYR A 87 -0.69 -5.39 7.62
C TYR A 87 0.05 -6.40 8.50
N SER A 88 0.07 -7.66 8.08
CA SER A 88 0.82 -8.71 8.75
C SER A 88 2.33 -8.55 8.51
N LEU A 89 3.14 -9.02 9.47
CA LEU A 89 4.60 -9.05 9.34
C LEU A 89 5.08 -9.72 8.05
N ASP A 90 4.42 -10.79 7.60
CA ASP A 90 4.75 -11.50 6.36
C ASP A 90 4.14 -10.88 5.09
N GLY A 91 3.37 -9.80 5.23
CA GLY A 91 2.72 -9.08 4.13
C GLY A 91 1.61 -9.86 3.42
N LYS A 92 1.16 -11.00 3.93
CA LYS A 92 0.11 -11.83 3.27
C LYS A 92 -1.31 -11.47 3.65
N THR A 93 -1.49 -10.76 4.77
CA THR A 93 -2.79 -10.30 5.23
C THR A 93 -2.76 -8.81 5.48
N VAL A 94 -3.69 -8.09 4.88
CA VAL A 94 -4.03 -6.72 5.25
C VAL A 94 -5.22 -6.78 6.20
N TYR A 95 -5.16 -5.99 7.25
CA TYR A 95 -6.19 -5.85 8.25
C TYR A 95 -6.89 -4.51 8.09
N LEU A 96 -8.21 -4.54 8.04
CA LEU A 96 -9.06 -3.37 8.19
C LEU A 96 -9.85 -3.55 9.49
N ASP A 97 -9.94 -2.51 10.30
CA ASP A 97 -10.68 -2.53 11.55
C ASP A 97 -12.14 -2.98 11.32
N GLU A 98 -12.62 -3.92 12.12
CA GLU A 98 -13.97 -4.51 11.95
C GLU A 98 -15.10 -3.51 12.18
N HIS A 99 -14.82 -2.38 12.85
CA HIS A 99 -15.76 -1.31 13.10
C HIS A 99 -15.68 -0.17 12.07
N PHE A 100 -14.70 -0.20 11.16
CA PHE A 100 -14.64 0.74 10.05
C PHE A 100 -15.59 0.29 8.92
N PRO A 101 -16.33 1.21 8.28
CA PRO A 101 -17.23 0.84 7.19
C PRO A 101 -16.46 0.24 6.01
N GLN A 102 -16.85 -0.97 5.60
CA GLN A 102 -16.28 -1.60 4.40
C GLN A 102 -16.65 -0.83 3.14
N ILE A 103 -17.87 -0.28 3.08
CA ILE A 103 -18.33 0.54 1.96
C ILE A 103 -18.65 1.94 2.50
N MET A 104 -17.97 2.94 1.98
CA MET A 104 -18.24 4.35 2.24
C MET A 104 -19.07 4.93 1.10
N LYS A 105 -20.06 5.76 1.42
CA LYS A 105 -20.90 6.45 0.43
C LYS A 105 -20.51 7.91 0.35
N ILE A 106 -19.89 8.31 -0.75
CA ILE A 106 -19.27 9.62 -0.93
C ILE A 106 -19.75 10.19 -2.26
N ASP A 107 -20.44 11.33 -2.23
CA ASP A 107 -21.00 11.97 -3.44
C ASP A 107 -21.84 11.03 -4.33
N GLY A 108 -22.58 10.10 -3.72
CA GLY A 108 -23.38 9.11 -4.44
C GLY A 108 -22.59 7.98 -5.10
N LYS A 109 -21.27 7.90 -4.83
CA LYS A 109 -20.40 6.78 -5.19
C LYS A 109 -20.18 5.87 -4.00
N GLU A 110 -19.97 4.60 -4.28
CA GLU A 110 -19.54 3.63 -3.27
C GLU A 110 -18.04 3.42 -3.41
N VAL A 111 -17.32 3.62 -2.31
CA VAL A 111 -15.87 3.37 -2.21
C VAL A 111 -15.67 2.22 -1.24
N ASP A 112 -15.06 1.14 -1.72
CA ASP A 112 -14.72 -0.01 -0.90
C ASP A 112 -13.41 0.25 -0.14
N ALA A 113 -13.48 0.32 1.19
CA ALA A 113 -12.33 0.54 2.06
C ALA A 113 -11.32 -0.61 2.02
N ARG A 114 -11.77 -1.83 1.65
CA ARG A 114 -10.85 -2.97 1.45
C ARG A 114 -9.96 -2.73 0.24
N GLU A 115 -10.48 -2.06 -0.77
CA GLU A 115 -9.72 -1.66 -1.95
C GLU A 115 -8.91 -0.41 -1.66
N SER A 116 -9.54 0.70 -1.24
CA SER A 116 -8.85 1.99 -1.11
C SER A 116 -7.81 1.99 0.01
N ILE A 117 -8.22 1.67 1.24
CA ILE A 117 -7.29 1.61 2.39
C ILE A 117 -6.50 0.29 2.31
N GLY A 118 -7.18 -0.84 2.17
CA GLY A 118 -6.51 -2.13 2.27
C GLY A 118 -5.49 -2.39 1.16
N LEU A 119 -5.92 -2.39 -0.10
CA LEU A 119 -5.07 -2.79 -1.22
C LEU A 119 -4.30 -1.63 -1.87
N HIS A 120 -4.77 -0.38 -1.72
CA HIS A 120 -4.12 0.78 -2.34
C HIS A 120 -3.39 1.69 -1.33
N HIS A 121 -3.53 1.49 -0.02
CA HIS A 121 -2.72 2.18 1.00
C HIS A 121 -1.81 1.19 1.75
N GLU A 122 -2.38 0.31 2.57
CA GLU A 122 -1.65 -0.58 3.49
C GLU A 122 -0.70 -1.52 2.74
N LEU A 123 -1.15 -2.08 1.62
CA LEU A 123 -0.36 -3.05 0.87
C LEU A 123 0.87 -2.43 0.18
N PRO A 124 0.78 -1.31 -0.57
CA PRO A 124 1.95 -0.60 -1.08
C PRO A 124 2.92 -0.13 0.02
N GLU A 125 2.39 0.34 1.16
CA GLU A 125 3.22 0.74 2.30
C GLU A 125 4.06 -0.45 2.80
N LYS A 126 3.43 -1.62 2.95
CA LYS A 126 4.12 -2.87 3.31
C LYS A 126 5.17 -3.25 2.27
N TRP A 127 4.82 -3.20 0.98
CA TRP A 127 5.77 -3.56 -0.07
C TRP A 127 7.02 -2.69 -0.06
N LEU A 128 6.86 -1.38 0.14
CA LEU A 128 7.99 -0.46 0.24
C LEU A 128 8.77 -0.64 1.54
N SER A 129 8.09 -0.88 2.66
CA SER A 129 8.76 -1.19 3.92
C SER A 129 9.62 -2.46 3.82
N ASP A 130 9.16 -3.48 3.09
CA ASP A 130 9.93 -4.70 2.81
C ASP A 130 11.15 -4.48 1.91
N GLU A 131 11.13 -3.41 1.10
CA GLU A 131 12.28 -2.94 0.34
C GLU A 131 13.20 -2.02 1.16
N ALA A 132 13.02 -1.98 2.49
CA ALA A 132 13.77 -1.17 3.43
C ALA A 132 13.65 0.35 3.21
N TYR A 133 12.56 0.82 2.58
CA TYR A 133 12.24 2.23 2.60
C TYR A 133 11.75 2.65 3.99
N GLU A 134 12.12 3.86 4.40
CA GLU A 134 11.68 4.44 5.66
C GLU A 134 10.15 4.61 5.68
N TYR A 135 9.53 4.32 6.83
CA TYR A 135 8.07 4.34 6.99
C TYR A 135 7.40 5.64 6.48
N PRO A 136 7.86 6.86 6.79
CA PRO A 136 7.23 8.08 6.28
C PRO A 136 7.21 8.16 4.75
N TYR A 137 8.26 7.68 4.10
CA TYR A 137 8.34 7.68 2.65
C TYR A 137 7.40 6.64 2.06
N ALA A 138 7.38 5.41 2.61
CA ALA A 138 6.45 4.38 2.21
C ALA A 138 4.98 4.83 2.37
N HIS A 139 4.67 5.50 3.48
CA HIS A 139 3.36 6.05 3.80
C HIS A 139 2.91 7.17 2.84
N GLU A 140 3.81 8.11 2.52
CA GLU A 140 3.53 9.19 1.56
C GLU A 140 3.21 8.61 0.17
N MET A 141 4.01 7.63 -0.27
CA MET A 141 3.79 6.96 -1.54
C MET A 141 2.45 6.21 -1.56
N ALA A 142 2.17 5.41 -0.52
CA ALA A 142 0.90 4.70 -0.34
C ALA A 142 -0.31 5.65 -0.38
N THR A 143 -0.23 6.79 0.31
CA THR A 143 -1.27 7.83 0.28
C THR A 143 -1.49 8.35 -1.15
N GLY A 144 -0.42 8.54 -1.92
CA GLY A 144 -0.51 8.92 -3.34
C GLY A 144 -1.19 7.86 -4.21
N ILE A 145 -0.97 6.57 -3.91
CA ILE A 145 -1.58 5.44 -4.62
C ILE A 145 -3.08 5.38 -4.33
N GLU A 146 -3.45 5.40 -3.06
CA GLU A 146 -4.83 5.45 -2.59
C GLU A 146 -5.58 6.63 -3.22
N LYS A 147 -4.97 7.82 -3.24
CA LYS A 147 -5.57 9.00 -3.86
C LYS A 147 -5.90 8.78 -5.32
N LYS A 148 -4.97 8.25 -6.11
CA LYS A 148 -5.20 7.99 -7.54
C LYS A 148 -6.31 6.96 -7.75
N TYR A 149 -6.35 5.91 -6.92
CA TYR A 149 -7.43 4.94 -6.96
C TYR A 149 -8.79 5.59 -6.69
N VAL A 150 -8.92 6.35 -5.60
CA VAL A 150 -10.15 7.06 -5.23
C VAL A 150 -10.59 8.06 -6.31
N GLU A 151 -9.65 8.86 -6.84
CA GLU A 151 -9.93 9.82 -7.92
C GLU A 151 -10.35 9.11 -9.22
N SER A 152 -9.85 7.91 -9.50
CA SER A 152 -10.28 7.10 -10.65
C SER A 152 -11.75 6.65 -10.57
N LEU A 153 -12.31 6.54 -9.36
CA LEU A 153 -13.73 6.26 -9.13
C LEU A 153 -14.61 7.52 -9.33
N GLY A 154 -14.01 8.67 -9.62
CA GLY A 154 -14.67 9.95 -9.75
C GLY A 154 -15.01 10.61 -8.41
N VAL A 155 -14.36 10.19 -7.32
CA VAL A 155 -14.51 10.78 -5.98
C VAL A 155 -13.41 11.79 -5.76
N LYS A 156 -13.75 12.98 -5.25
CA LYS A 156 -12.75 13.99 -4.90
C LYS A 156 -11.98 13.54 -3.66
N TRP A 157 -10.66 13.65 -3.72
CA TRP A 157 -9.78 13.27 -2.61
C TRP A 157 -10.19 13.91 -1.28
N LYS A 158 -10.58 15.19 -1.29
CA LYS A 158 -11.00 15.89 -0.07
C LYS A 158 -12.22 15.25 0.59
N ASP A 159 -13.26 14.94 -0.19
CA ASP A 159 -14.51 14.38 0.32
C ASP A 159 -14.29 12.94 0.83
N TYR A 160 -13.35 12.22 0.20
CA TYR A 160 -12.83 10.95 0.71
C TYR A 160 -12.13 11.10 2.06
N CYS A 161 -11.15 12.01 2.19
CA CYS A 161 -10.46 12.24 3.46
C CYS A 161 -11.42 12.65 4.58
N ASP A 162 -12.39 13.53 4.30
CA ASP A 162 -13.38 13.95 5.28
C ASP A 162 -14.21 12.75 5.80
N GLU A 163 -14.60 11.83 4.91
CA GLU A 163 -15.34 10.63 5.26
C GLU A 163 -14.46 9.62 6.03
N VAL A 164 -13.22 9.40 5.60
CA VAL A 164 -12.25 8.54 6.32
C VAL A 164 -11.98 9.10 7.71
N ASP A 165 -11.70 10.39 7.85
CA ASP A 165 -11.44 11.05 9.14
C ASP A 165 -12.63 10.94 10.09
N ARG A 166 -13.85 11.09 9.57
CA ARG A 166 -15.08 10.92 10.36
C ARG A 166 -15.17 9.51 10.94
N ASN A 167 -14.89 8.49 10.15
CA ASN A 167 -14.94 7.10 10.59
C ASN A 167 -13.73 6.71 11.46
N LEU A 168 -12.55 7.23 11.17
CA LEU A 168 -11.33 7.04 11.94
C LEU A 168 -11.51 7.53 13.39
N ARG A 169 -12.16 8.69 13.60
CA ARG A 169 -12.48 9.18 14.95
C ARG A 169 -13.36 8.21 15.72
N ASN A 170 -14.32 7.56 15.05
CA ASN A 170 -15.19 6.57 15.67
C ASN A 170 -14.39 5.32 16.10
N VAL A 171 -13.53 4.81 15.22
CA VAL A 171 -12.65 3.66 15.52
C VAL A 171 -11.67 4.01 16.64
N TYR A 172 -11.00 5.17 16.56
CA TYR A 172 -9.97 5.57 17.52
C TYR A 172 -10.50 5.73 18.96
N SER A 173 -11.78 6.11 19.11
CA SER A 173 -12.44 6.22 20.41
C SER A 173 -12.73 4.86 21.09
N ARG A 174 -12.69 3.77 20.33
CA ARG A 174 -12.97 2.42 20.82
C ARG A 174 -11.75 1.80 21.48
N LYS A 175 -12.04 0.94 22.46
CA LYS A 175 -11.01 0.07 23.04
C LYS A 175 -10.85 -1.18 22.20
N LEU A 176 -9.62 -1.63 22.03
CA LEU A 176 -9.34 -2.89 21.34
C LEU A 176 -9.70 -4.06 22.26
N GLU A 177 -10.43 -5.02 21.71
CA GLU A 177 -10.77 -6.28 22.35
C GLU A 177 -10.05 -7.44 21.65
N LYS A 178 -9.82 -7.32 20.33
CA LYS A 178 -9.34 -8.41 19.48
C LYS A 178 -8.37 -7.93 18.40
N SER A 179 -7.08 -7.86 18.72
CA SER A 179 -6.03 -7.50 17.75
C SER A 179 -5.32 -8.74 17.18
N PRO A 180 -4.87 -8.72 15.91
CA PRO A 180 -4.21 -9.87 15.30
C PRO A 180 -2.78 -10.03 15.82
N SER A 181 -2.37 -11.26 16.13
CA SER A 181 -1.01 -11.56 16.62
C SER A 181 0.10 -11.35 15.60
N SER A 182 -0.25 -11.34 14.31
CA SER A 182 0.71 -11.10 13.23
C SER A 182 0.81 -9.64 12.82
N LEU A 183 0.09 -8.72 13.46
CA LEU A 183 0.08 -7.30 13.09
C LEU A 183 1.50 -6.73 13.15
N ASP A 184 1.94 -6.11 12.06
CA ASP A 184 3.21 -5.39 12.06
C ASP A 184 3.08 -4.13 12.92
N LEU A 185 4.01 -3.96 13.85
CA LEU A 185 4.00 -2.86 14.81
C LEU A 185 4.89 -1.68 14.39
N ALA A 186 5.59 -1.77 13.26
CA ALA A 186 6.51 -0.74 12.79
C ALA A 186 5.88 0.67 12.73
N PRO A 187 4.64 0.88 12.22
CA PRO A 187 4.00 2.20 12.21
C PRO A 187 3.88 2.81 13.62
N TYR A 188 3.40 2.03 14.59
CA TYR A 188 3.20 2.47 15.97
C TYR A 188 4.52 2.75 16.70
N LEU A 189 5.55 1.94 16.42
CA LEU A 189 6.89 2.14 16.97
C LEU A 189 7.52 3.42 16.42
N TYR A 190 7.36 3.69 15.13
CA TYR A 190 7.84 4.91 14.49
C TYR A 190 7.19 6.16 15.09
N CYS A 191 5.85 6.16 15.19
CA CYS A 191 5.08 7.26 15.79
C CYS A 191 5.23 7.36 17.32
N ARG A 192 5.93 6.40 17.96
CA ARG A 192 6.10 6.30 19.43
C ARG A 192 4.79 6.25 20.20
N ASP A 193 3.75 5.66 19.62
CA ASP A 193 2.44 5.54 20.28
C ASP A 193 2.43 4.41 21.31
N GLN A 194 2.90 4.74 22.51
CA GLN A 194 2.97 3.80 23.62
C GLN A 194 1.60 3.33 24.11
N GLU A 195 0.55 4.13 23.94
CA GLU A 195 -0.79 3.75 24.38
C GLU A 195 -1.40 2.74 23.42
N ALA A 196 -1.33 2.99 22.10
CA ALA A 196 -1.73 2.01 21.10
C ALA A 196 -0.96 0.68 21.26
N LEU A 197 0.36 0.74 21.45
CA LEU A 197 1.18 -0.47 21.64
C LEU A 197 0.78 -1.27 22.90
N LYS A 198 0.48 -0.59 24.02
CA LYS A 198 0.01 -1.28 25.24
C LYS A 198 -1.34 -1.92 25.02
N GLU A 199 -2.23 -1.26 24.29
CA GLU A 199 -3.57 -1.74 24.03
C GLU A 199 -3.55 -2.96 23.12
N ILE A 200 -2.84 -2.89 21.99
CA ILE A 200 -2.65 -4.00 21.05
C ILE A 200 -2.12 -5.23 21.79
N ARG A 201 -1.11 -5.07 22.66
CA ARG A 201 -0.55 -6.19 23.45
C ARG A 201 -1.57 -6.84 24.39
N ARG A 202 -2.54 -6.09 24.90
CA ARG A 202 -3.59 -6.61 25.79
C ARG A 202 -4.71 -7.33 25.03
N SER A 203 -5.03 -6.86 23.83
CA SER A 203 -6.09 -7.40 22.97
C SER A 203 -5.58 -8.46 21.98
N THR A 204 -4.27 -8.73 21.92
CA THR A 204 -3.69 -9.68 20.97
C THR A 204 -4.26 -11.07 21.18
N THR A 205 -4.90 -11.61 20.15
CA THR A 205 -5.39 -12.99 20.16
C THR A 205 -4.23 -13.97 20.16
N LYS A 206 -4.27 -14.98 21.04
CA LYS A 206 -3.28 -16.06 21.09
C LYS A 206 -3.42 -17.03 19.93
#